data_AF-A0A0C9R5Y4-F1
#
_entry.id   AF-A0A0C9R5Y4-F1
#
_cell.length_a   1.000
_cell.length_b   1.000
_cell.length_c   1.000
_cell.angle_alpha   90.00
_cell.angle_beta   90.00
_cell.angle_gamma   90.00
#
_symmetry.space_group_name_H-M   'P 1'
#
loop_
_entity.id
_entity.type
_entity.pdbx_description
1 polymer ?
#
loop_
_entity_poly.entity_id
_entity_poly.type
_entity_poly.pdbx_seq_one_letter_code
_entity_poly.pdbx_strand_id
1 'polypeptide(L)'
;MLRPAAVGLLLMLIFPRNDAANEVDLYNQAKYFLQRNYEDIKSWSFSENYTYWKIEKKPNEHPIKAKLENWKCENSKNLSNSFNPSLCRDQFIWKIERGMRCPFSLFVDLNMTVINNGTQASNLLRLDLTNRTLVVWEPQGNNETNPTSKFKQLLQESCDFSATATFQGQFAYQLKRPRGDHHG
;
A
#
# COMPACT_ATOMS: atom_id res chain seq x y z
N MET A 1 33.33 -17.42 10.52
CA MET A 1 33.57 -15.96 10.41
C MET A 1 32.22 -15.26 10.34
N LEU A 2 31.73 -14.68 11.44
CA LEU A 2 30.56 -13.81 11.42
C LEU A 2 30.97 -12.45 10.83
N ARG A 3 30.21 -11.95 9.85
CA ARG A 3 30.39 -10.61 9.29
C ARG A 3 29.44 -9.67 10.03
N PRO A 4 29.86 -8.46 10.43
CA PRO A 4 28.98 -7.56 11.17
C PRO A 4 28.00 -6.88 10.22
N ALA A 5 26.71 -7.11 10.41
CA ALA A 5 25.66 -6.24 9.91
C ALA A 5 25.29 -5.18 10.96
N ALA A 6 24.87 -4.01 10.47
CA ALA A 6 24.39 -2.92 11.29
C ALA A 6 22.91 -2.66 10.97
N VAL A 7 22.14 -2.31 12.00
CA VAL A 7 20.71 -1.99 11.87
C VAL A 7 20.52 -0.50 12.09
N GLY A 8 19.84 0.14 11.14
CA GLY A 8 19.42 1.53 11.26
C GLY A 8 17.94 1.60 11.61
N LEU A 9 17.59 2.21 12.74
CA LEU A 9 16.21 2.55 13.04
C LEU A 9 15.81 3.78 12.23
N LEU A 10 14.87 3.63 11.29
CA LEU A 10 14.23 4.75 10.60
C LEU A 10 12.83 4.93 11.15
N LEU A 11 12.69 5.78 12.16
CA LEU A 11 11.39 6.20 12.67
C LEU A 11 10.94 7.41 11.84
N MET A 12 10.07 7.19 10.86
CA MET A 12 9.44 8.29 10.12
C MET A 12 8.05 8.54 10.68
N LEU A 13 7.94 9.54 11.55
CA LEU A 13 6.67 10.16 11.90
C LEU A 13 6.32 11.13 10.78
N ILE A 14 5.54 10.66 9.81
CA ILE A 14 5.05 11.49 8.72
C ILE A 14 3.83 12.23 9.23
N PHE A 15 4.03 13.46 9.68
CA PHE A 15 2.92 14.36 9.97
C PHE A 15 2.41 14.94 8.64
N PRO A 16 1.16 14.65 8.23
CA PRO A 16 0.60 15.31 7.05
C PRO A 16 0.53 16.81 7.35
N ARG A 17 1.20 17.63 6.54
CA ARG A 17 0.83 19.05 6.44
C ARG A 17 -0.51 19.08 5.72
N ASN A 18 -1.45 19.84 6.26
CA ASN A 18 -2.88 19.85 5.89
C ASN A 18 -3.21 20.06 4.39
N ASP A 19 -2.23 20.32 3.51
CA ASP A 19 -2.43 20.48 2.07
C ASP A 19 -1.44 19.69 1.19
N ALA A 20 -0.68 18.73 1.75
CA ALA A 20 0.34 18.02 1.00
C ALA A 20 0.17 16.50 1.07
N ALA A 21 -0.57 15.96 0.10
CA ALA A 21 -0.43 14.58 -0.35
C ALA A 21 0.99 14.40 -0.93
N ASN A 22 1.97 14.23 -0.05
CA ASN A 22 3.35 13.96 -0.43
C ASN A 22 3.47 12.48 -0.76
N GLU A 23 3.73 12.17 -2.03
CA GLU A 23 4.27 10.88 -2.43
C GLU A 23 5.52 10.58 -1.58
N VAL A 24 5.49 9.49 -0.83
CA VAL A 24 6.62 9.07 0.00
C VAL A 24 7.39 8.01 -0.76
N ASP A 25 8.55 8.38 -1.30
CA ASP A 25 9.51 7.43 -1.87
C ASP A 25 10.50 6.99 -0.79
N LEU A 26 10.12 5.93 -0.07
CA LEU A 26 10.92 5.38 1.02
C LEU A 26 12.29 4.90 0.54
N TYR A 27 12.38 4.41 -0.69
CA TYR A 27 13.64 3.95 -1.26
C TYR A 27 14.62 5.10 -1.39
N ASN A 28 14.20 6.21 -2.00
CA ASN A 28 15.05 7.38 -2.15
C ASN A 28 15.42 8.01 -0.81
N GLN A 29 14.51 8.02 0.16
CA GLN A 29 14.81 8.53 1.51
C GLN A 29 15.85 7.69 2.25
N ALA A 30 15.71 6.36 2.24
CA ALA A 30 16.71 5.48 2.86
C ALA A 30 18.05 5.58 2.12
N LYS A 31 18.05 5.63 0.79
CA LYS A 31 19.25 5.85 -0.02
C LYS A 31 19.96 7.16 0.37
N TYR A 32 19.22 8.25 0.48
CA TYR A 32 19.78 9.55 0.88
C TYR A 32 20.36 9.50 2.30
N PHE A 33 19.63 8.94 3.26
CA PHE A 33 20.12 8.74 4.64
C PHE A 33 21.43 7.95 4.65
N LEU A 34 21.46 6.85 3.90
CA LEU A 34 22.61 5.97 3.81
C LEU A 34 23.83 6.66 3.21
N GLN A 35 23.67 7.33 2.07
CA GLN A 35 24.75 8.06 1.39
C GLN A 35 25.30 9.22 2.24
N ARG A 36 24.45 9.86 3.04
CA ARG A 36 24.85 10.97 3.91
C ARG A 36 25.63 10.52 5.14
N ASN A 37 25.36 9.33 5.66
CA ASN A 37 25.91 8.86 6.95
C ASN A 37 27.03 7.82 6.80
N TYR A 38 27.19 7.21 5.62
CA TYR A 38 28.14 6.13 5.40
C TYR A 38 28.75 6.21 3.99
N GLU A 39 30.08 6.14 3.91
CA GLU A 39 30.82 6.19 2.65
C GLU A 39 30.91 4.80 1.97
N ASP A 40 30.84 3.72 2.76
CA ASP A 40 31.21 2.37 2.34
C ASP A 40 30.07 1.36 2.48
N ILE A 41 28.93 1.64 1.86
CA ILE A 41 27.80 0.69 1.85
C ILE A 41 28.00 -0.35 0.75
N LYS A 42 27.92 -1.62 1.13
CA LYS A 42 27.98 -2.76 0.21
C LYS A 42 26.60 -3.12 -0.35
N SER A 43 25.59 -3.18 0.51
CA SER A 43 24.21 -3.48 0.15
C SER A 43 23.27 -3.01 1.24
N TRP A 44 21.98 -2.84 0.92
CA TRP A 44 20.93 -2.52 1.87
C TRP A 44 19.57 -2.95 1.32
N SER A 45 18.59 -3.19 2.18
CA SER A 45 17.26 -3.58 1.76
C SER A 45 16.20 -3.40 2.85
N PHE A 46 14.97 -3.15 2.41
CA PHE A 46 13.76 -3.26 3.23
C PHE A 46 13.16 -4.66 3.24
N SER A 47 13.56 -5.52 2.29
CA SER A 47 12.92 -6.81 2.07
C SER A 47 13.28 -7.79 3.18
N GLU A 48 12.30 -8.55 3.64
CA GLU A 48 12.49 -9.71 4.53
C GLU A 48 13.46 -10.76 3.99
N ASN A 49 13.72 -10.75 2.68
CA ASN A 49 14.63 -11.70 2.05
C ASN A 49 16.11 -11.36 2.20
N TYR A 50 16.44 -10.17 2.71
CA TYR A 50 17.82 -9.75 2.92
C TYR A 50 18.48 -10.60 4.01
N THR A 51 19.75 -10.96 3.80
CA THR A 51 20.51 -11.92 4.64
C THR A 51 20.42 -11.59 6.13
N TYR A 52 20.45 -10.30 6.48
CA TYR A 52 20.30 -9.84 7.86
C TYR A 52 19.05 -10.40 8.54
N TRP A 53 17.89 -10.29 7.89
CA TRP A 53 16.61 -10.72 8.46
C TRP A 53 16.48 -12.22 8.61
N LYS A 54 17.23 -12.99 7.81
CA LYS A 54 17.21 -14.45 7.85
C LYS A 54 18.13 -15.02 8.93
N ILE A 55 19.26 -14.37 9.21
CA ILE A 55 20.36 -14.98 9.96
C ILE A 55 20.74 -14.18 11.22
N GLU A 56 20.64 -12.85 11.17
CA GLU A 56 21.27 -11.95 12.16
C GLU A 56 20.26 -11.08 12.94
N LYS A 57 18.95 -11.28 12.72
CA LYS A 57 17.90 -10.47 13.36
C LYS A 57 17.93 -10.61 14.89
N LYS A 58 17.73 -9.50 15.60
CA LYS A 58 17.45 -9.52 17.04
C LYS A 58 15.94 -9.75 17.29
N PRO A 59 15.54 -10.18 18.51
CA PRO A 59 14.14 -10.50 18.83
C PRO A 59 13.11 -9.39 18.56
N ASN A 60 13.53 -8.13 18.56
CA ASN A 60 12.66 -6.95 18.37
C ASN A 60 12.88 -6.22 17.03
N GLU A 61 13.66 -6.82 16.14
CA GLU A 61 13.94 -6.24 14.83
C GLU A 61 13.14 -6.98 13.77
N HIS A 62 12.57 -6.21 12.85
CA HIS A 62 11.84 -6.76 11.74
C HIS A 62 11.92 -5.84 10.53
N PRO A 63 11.81 -6.43 9.31
CA PRO A 63 11.68 -5.65 8.09
C PRO A 63 10.52 -4.66 8.18
N ILE A 64 10.62 -3.57 7.42
CA ILE A 64 9.51 -2.62 7.31
C ILE A 64 8.28 -3.34 6.78
N LYS A 65 7.20 -3.27 7.57
CA LYS A 65 5.85 -3.66 7.19
C LYS A 65 5.02 -2.40 7.01
N ALA A 66 4.08 -2.46 6.08
CA ALA A 66 3.17 -1.37 5.82
C ALA A 66 1.73 -1.82 6.03
N LYS A 67 0.92 -0.89 6.52
CA LYS A 67 -0.50 -1.09 6.72
C LYS A 67 -1.24 0.16 6.25
N LEU A 68 -2.34 -0.04 5.54
CA LEU A 68 -3.31 1.01 5.26
C LEU A 68 -4.47 0.87 6.24
N GLU A 69 -4.76 1.94 6.96
CA GLU A 69 -5.82 2.00 7.97
C GLU A 69 -6.65 3.27 7.80
N ASN A 70 -7.77 3.33 8.53
CA ASN A 70 -8.64 4.51 8.61
C ASN A 70 -9.03 5.02 7.22
N TRP A 71 -9.33 4.10 6.30
CA TRP A 71 -9.79 4.50 4.99
C TRP A 71 -11.16 5.16 5.11
N LYS A 72 -11.41 6.15 4.24
CA LYS A 72 -12.66 6.90 4.19
C LYS A 72 -13.04 7.18 2.74
N CYS A 73 -14.34 7.38 2.55
CA CYS A 73 -14.97 7.77 1.30
C CYS A 73 -15.78 9.03 1.63
N GLU A 74 -15.22 10.19 1.32
CA GLU A 74 -15.78 11.51 1.67
C GLU A 74 -16.35 12.19 0.43
N ASN A 75 -17.22 13.20 0.60
CA ASN A 75 -17.80 13.95 -0.53
C ASN A 75 -18.55 13.08 -1.55
N SER A 76 -19.38 12.16 -1.06
CA SER A 76 -20.15 11.26 -1.93
C SER A 76 -21.05 12.05 -2.89
N LYS A 77 -20.93 11.75 -4.18
CA LYS A 77 -21.77 12.26 -5.25
C LYS A 77 -22.55 11.09 -5.82
N ASN A 78 -23.87 11.15 -5.65
CA ASN A 78 -24.78 10.14 -6.14
C ASN A 78 -25.43 10.65 -7.42
N LEU A 79 -25.18 9.97 -8.54
CA LEU A 79 -26.00 10.05 -9.74
C LEU A 79 -27.01 8.90 -9.67
N SER A 80 -28.23 9.21 -9.25
CA SER A 80 -29.33 8.24 -9.22
C SER A 80 -30.39 8.59 -10.26
N ASN A 81 -30.74 7.60 -11.07
CA ASN A 81 -32.07 7.46 -11.67
C ASN A 81 -32.76 6.27 -11.00
N SER A 82 -34.09 6.26 -10.93
CA SER A 82 -34.86 5.14 -10.35
C SER A 82 -34.42 3.80 -10.99
N PHE A 83 -33.97 2.85 -10.17
CA PHE A 83 -33.30 1.64 -10.63
C PHE A 83 -34.05 0.36 -10.24
N ASN A 84 -34.07 -0.62 -11.14
CA ASN A 84 -34.61 -1.95 -10.89
C ASN A 84 -33.46 -2.94 -10.61
N PRO A 85 -33.36 -3.53 -9.40
CA PRO A 85 -32.21 -4.31 -8.95
C PRO A 85 -32.05 -5.71 -9.58
N SER A 86 -32.86 -6.08 -10.57
CA SER A 86 -32.86 -7.45 -11.13
C SER A 86 -31.77 -7.74 -12.17
N LEU A 87 -31.08 -6.71 -12.70
CA LEU A 87 -30.05 -6.83 -13.75
C LEU A 87 -28.86 -5.88 -13.51
N CYS A 88 -28.20 -6.00 -12.36
CA CYS A 88 -27.13 -5.08 -11.95
C CYS A 88 -25.78 -5.76 -12.02
N ARG A 89 -24.82 -5.07 -12.65
CA ARG A 89 -23.40 -5.41 -12.55
C ARG A 89 -22.72 -4.29 -11.77
N ASP A 90 -22.04 -4.66 -10.69
CA ASP A 90 -21.26 -3.69 -9.94
C ASP A 90 -19.88 -3.55 -10.56
N GLN A 91 -19.40 -2.32 -10.63
CA GLN A 91 -18.04 -2.01 -11.01
C GLN A 91 -17.49 -0.99 -10.04
N PHE A 92 -16.41 -1.36 -9.35
CA PHE A 92 -15.72 -0.49 -8.43
C PHE A 92 -14.40 -0.06 -9.05
N ILE A 93 -14.16 1.25 -9.06
CA ILE A 93 -12.99 1.86 -9.67
C ILE A 93 -12.32 2.77 -8.66
N TRP A 94 -11.06 2.46 -8.34
CA TRP A 94 -10.21 3.34 -7.54
C TRP A 94 -9.20 4.02 -8.47
N LYS A 95 -9.33 5.34 -8.60
CA LYS A 95 -8.34 6.19 -9.26
C LYS A 95 -7.42 6.77 -8.20
N ILE A 96 -6.14 6.41 -8.27
CA ILE A 96 -5.14 6.80 -7.30
C ILE A 96 -4.29 7.87 -7.98
N GLU A 97 -4.59 9.14 -7.72
CA GLU A 97 -3.94 10.28 -8.39
C GLU A 97 -2.43 10.30 -8.14
N ARG A 98 -2.00 9.89 -6.94
CA ARG A 98 -0.60 9.83 -6.53
C ARG A 98 -0.35 8.53 -5.79
N GLY A 99 0.16 7.53 -6.52
CA GLY A 99 0.50 6.23 -5.94
C GLY A 99 1.60 6.34 -4.88
N MET A 100 1.65 5.40 -3.95
CA MET A 100 2.77 5.27 -3.02
C MET A 100 3.84 4.37 -3.65
N ARG A 101 5.06 4.90 -3.81
CA ARG A 101 6.23 4.13 -4.25
C ARG A 101 6.95 3.53 -3.06
N CYS A 102 6.60 2.29 -2.75
CA CYS A 102 7.26 1.51 -1.71
C CYS A 102 7.70 0.14 -2.24
N PRO A 103 8.81 -0.40 -1.73
CA PRO A 103 9.33 -1.71 -2.15
C PRO A 103 8.64 -2.89 -1.46
N PHE A 104 7.54 -2.66 -0.76
CA PHE A 104 6.75 -3.67 -0.04
C PHE A 104 5.26 -3.44 -0.28
N SER A 105 4.47 -4.48 -0.11
CA SER A 105 3.05 -4.44 -0.45
C SER A 105 2.22 -3.57 0.51
N LEU A 106 1.31 -2.77 -0.07
CA LEU A 106 0.32 -1.93 0.60
C LEU A 106 -1.07 -2.48 0.37
N PHE A 107 -1.58 -3.22 1.35
CA PHE A 107 -2.93 -3.75 1.31
C PHE A 107 -3.89 -2.88 2.12
N VAL A 108 -5.11 -2.70 1.60
CA VAL A 108 -6.25 -2.18 2.34
C VAL A 108 -7.39 -3.19 2.28
N ASP A 109 -8.02 -3.45 3.43
CA ASP A 109 -9.20 -4.29 3.52
C ASP A 109 -10.44 -3.38 3.53
N LEU A 110 -11.27 -3.50 2.49
CA LEU A 110 -12.47 -2.70 2.28
C LEU A 110 -13.71 -3.56 2.49
N ASN A 111 -14.64 -3.08 3.32
CA ASN A 111 -15.96 -3.69 3.43
C ASN A 111 -16.91 -2.99 2.45
N MET A 112 -17.36 -3.72 1.44
CA MET A 112 -18.16 -3.20 0.34
C MET A 112 -19.52 -3.89 0.32
N THR A 113 -20.57 -3.17 -0.08
CA THR A 113 -21.86 -3.78 -0.40
C THR A 113 -21.89 -4.07 -1.90
N VAL A 114 -22.18 -5.32 -2.26
CA VAL A 114 -22.25 -5.79 -3.65
C VAL A 114 -23.59 -6.46 -3.90
N ILE A 115 -24.06 -6.42 -5.14
CA ILE A 115 -25.25 -7.09 -5.61
C ILE A 115 -24.85 -8.50 -6.06
N ASN A 116 -25.40 -9.50 -5.37
CA ASN A 116 -25.23 -10.90 -5.70
C ASN A 116 -26.61 -11.53 -5.89
N ASN A 117 -26.89 -12.06 -7.08
CA ASN A 117 -28.17 -12.67 -7.44
C ASN A 117 -29.40 -11.78 -7.11
N GLY A 118 -29.30 -10.48 -7.39
CA GLY A 118 -30.37 -9.50 -7.13
C GLY A 118 -30.55 -9.11 -5.66
N THR A 119 -29.65 -9.53 -4.76
CA THR A 119 -29.65 -9.16 -3.34
C THR A 119 -28.37 -8.43 -2.95
N GLN A 120 -28.46 -7.47 -2.03
CA GLN A 120 -27.29 -6.78 -1.49
C GLN A 120 -26.62 -7.64 -0.43
N ALA A 121 -25.30 -7.83 -0.54
CA ALA A 121 -24.48 -8.58 0.40
C ALA A 121 -23.20 -7.81 0.73
N SER A 122 -22.71 -7.96 1.96
CA SER A 122 -21.41 -7.43 2.37
C SER A 122 -20.30 -8.33 1.81
N ASN A 123 -19.22 -7.73 1.30
CA ASN A 123 -18.05 -8.43 0.80
C ASN A 123 -16.77 -7.73 1.28
N LEU A 124 -15.82 -8.51 1.77
CA LEU A 124 -14.52 -8.02 2.22
C LEU A 124 -13.53 -8.13 1.06
N LEU A 125 -13.16 -6.99 0.50
CA LEU A 125 -12.19 -6.89 -0.59
C LEU A 125 -10.84 -6.45 -0.06
N ARG A 126 -9.82 -7.28 -0.28
CA ARG A 126 -8.43 -6.91 -0.03
C ARG A 126 -7.79 -6.36 -1.30
N LEU A 127 -7.53 -5.04 -1.32
CA LEU A 127 -6.90 -4.36 -2.44
C LEU A 127 -5.41 -4.18 -2.23
N ASP A 128 -4.61 -4.48 -3.25
CA ASP A 128 -3.20 -4.12 -3.33
C ASP A 128 -3.04 -2.77 -4.05
N LEU A 129 -2.66 -1.74 -3.31
CA LEU A 129 -2.46 -0.38 -3.85
C LEU A 129 -0.99 -0.11 -4.23
N THR A 130 -0.10 -1.10 -4.10
CA THR A 130 1.34 -0.95 -4.32
C THR A 130 1.63 -0.54 -5.76
N ASN A 131 2.21 0.65 -5.95
CA ASN A 131 2.55 1.19 -7.28
C ASN A 131 1.37 1.21 -8.27
N ARG A 132 0.12 1.24 -7.78
CA ARG A 132 -1.08 1.30 -8.62
C ARG A 132 -1.54 2.74 -8.79
N THR A 133 -2.02 3.07 -9.99
CA THR A 133 -2.74 4.33 -10.30
C THR A 133 -4.23 4.07 -10.60
N LEU A 134 -4.57 2.82 -10.92
CA LEU A 134 -5.92 2.39 -11.23
C LEU A 134 -6.12 0.96 -10.73
N VAL A 135 -7.23 0.76 -10.02
CA VAL A 135 -7.74 -0.57 -9.66
C VAL A 135 -9.19 -0.65 -10.11
N VAL A 136 -9.53 -1.71 -10.83
CA VAL A 136 -10.91 -2.02 -11.24
C VAL A 136 -11.26 -3.38 -10.67
N TRP A 137 -12.39 -3.47 -9.99
CA TRP A 137 -12.91 -4.71 -9.46
C TRP A 137 -14.39 -4.88 -9.81
N GLU A 138 -14.73 -6.08 -10.26
CA GLU A 138 -16.07 -6.47 -10.67
C GLU A 138 -16.39 -7.80 -9.97
N PRO A 139 -17.26 -7.80 -8.94
CA PRO A 139 -17.52 -8.99 -8.14
C PRO A 139 -18.17 -10.13 -8.93
N GLN A 140 -18.95 -9.82 -9.97
CA GLN A 140 -19.61 -10.80 -10.85
C GLN A 140 -18.67 -11.33 -11.96
N GLY A 141 -17.47 -10.76 -12.11
CA GLY A 141 -16.53 -11.08 -13.18
C GLY A 141 -17.04 -10.69 -14.58
N ASN A 142 -16.39 -11.22 -15.62
CA ASN A 142 -16.72 -10.94 -17.03
C ASN A 142 -17.85 -11.82 -17.60
N ASN A 143 -18.44 -12.70 -16.78
CA ASN A 143 -19.36 -13.73 -17.25
C ASN A 143 -20.79 -13.21 -17.44
N GLU A 144 -21.11 -12.02 -16.93
CA GLU A 144 -22.39 -11.39 -17.20
C GLU A 144 -22.34 -10.55 -18.47
N THR A 145 -23.29 -10.82 -19.37
CA THR A 145 -23.45 -10.12 -20.64
C THR A 145 -23.58 -8.62 -20.38
N ASN A 146 -22.71 -7.81 -21.00
CA ASN A 146 -22.81 -6.36 -20.90
C ASN A 146 -24.25 -5.93 -21.21
N PRO A 147 -24.93 -5.19 -20.31
CA PRO A 147 -26.29 -4.76 -20.55
C PRO A 147 -26.32 -3.96 -21.85
N THR A 148 -27.22 -4.33 -22.76
CA THR A 148 -27.38 -3.67 -24.06
C THR A 148 -27.63 -2.18 -23.81
N SER A 149 -26.99 -1.30 -24.59
CA SER A 149 -26.95 0.16 -24.35
C SER A 149 -28.31 0.84 -24.12
N LYS A 150 -29.40 0.20 -24.56
CA LYS A 150 -30.78 0.67 -24.42
C LYS A 150 -31.36 0.57 -22.99
N PHE A 151 -30.73 -0.20 -22.09
CA PHE A 151 -31.20 -0.43 -20.71
C PHE A 151 -30.15 -0.12 -19.64
N LYS A 152 -29.06 0.55 -20.00
CA LYS A 152 -28.04 0.96 -19.03
C LYS A 152 -28.56 2.10 -18.15
N GLN A 153 -29.23 1.74 -17.06
CA GLN A 153 -29.37 2.64 -15.92
C GLN A 153 -28.06 2.58 -15.14
N LEU A 154 -27.34 3.71 -15.12
CA LEU A 154 -26.08 3.83 -14.39
C LEU A 154 -26.40 4.43 -13.02
N LEU A 155 -26.27 3.61 -11.96
CA LEU A 155 -26.11 4.14 -10.61
C LEU A 155 -24.61 4.37 -10.42
N GLN A 156 -24.21 5.62 -10.35
CA GLN A 156 -22.82 5.98 -10.12
C GLN A 156 -22.71 6.73 -8.80
N GLU A 157 -21.98 6.14 -7.87
CA GLU A 157 -21.52 6.80 -6.67
C GLU A 157 -20.02 7.05 -6.80
N SER A 158 -19.59 8.25 -6.43
CA SER A 158 -18.17 8.60 -6.41
C SER A 158 -17.86 9.37 -5.14
N CYS A 159 -16.65 9.21 -4.62
CA CYS A 159 -16.20 9.88 -3.41
C CYS A 159 -14.68 10.06 -3.45
N ASP A 160 -14.19 10.97 -2.62
CA ASP A 160 -12.78 11.15 -2.38
C ASP A 160 -12.31 10.05 -1.42
N PHE A 161 -11.50 9.14 -1.95
CA PHE A 161 -10.90 8.07 -1.17
C PHE A 161 -9.65 8.58 -0.45
N SER A 162 -9.63 8.43 0.87
CA SER A 162 -8.44 8.69 1.68
C SER A 162 -8.12 7.48 2.57
N ALA A 163 -6.84 7.27 2.87
CA ALA A 163 -6.38 6.23 3.78
C ALA A 163 -5.05 6.66 4.44
N THR A 164 -4.80 6.18 5.65
CA THR A 164 -3.54 6.44 6.36
C THR A 164 -2.59 5.27 6.17
N ALA A 165 -1.39 5.55 5.65
CA ALA A 165 -0.32 4.57 5.54
C ALA A 165 0.60 4.62 6.76
N THR A 166 0.72 3.50 7.46
CA THR A 166 1.62 3.33 8.60
C THR A 166 2.73 2.37 8.21
N PHE A 167 3.98 2.77 8.42
CA PHE A 167 5.17 1.95 8.19
C PHE A 167 5.86 1.66 9.52
N GLN A 168 6.12 0.39 9.80
CA GLN A 168 6.77 -0.04 11.05
C GLN A 168 7.86 -1.06 10.75
N GLY A 169 9.04 -0.85 11.33
CA GLY A 169 10.18 -1.77 11.25
C GLY A 169 11.48 -1.05 10.99
N GLN A 170 12.49 -1.79 10.55
CA GLN A 170 13.76 -1.24 10.12
C GLN A 170 14.13 -1.71 8.72
N PHE A 171 15.08 -1.01 8.10
CA PHE A 171 15.81 -1.50 6.94
C PHE A 171 17.21 -1.91 7.40
N ALA A 172 17.78 -2.91 6.73
CA ALA A 172 19.09 -3.43 7.09
C ALA A 172 20.10 -3.07 6.00
N TYR A 173 21.35 -2.88 6.40
CA TYR A 173 22.45 -2.58 5.49
C TYR A 173 23.75 -3.27 5.90
N GLN A 174 24.60 -3.50 4.91
CA GLN A 174 25.92 -4.08 5.06
C GLN A 174 26.96 -3.05 4.66
N LEU A 175 27.92 -2.78 5.55
CA LEU A 175 29.10 -1.98 5.25
C LEU A 175 30.17 -2.86 4.57
N LYS A 176 30.98 -2.27 3.68
CA LYS A 176 32.13 -2.94 3.07
C LYS A 176 33.21 -3.25 4.10
N ARG A 177 33.40 -2.34 5.06
CA ARG A 177 34.33 -2.47 6.17
C ARG A 177 33.54 -2.32 7.48
N PRO A 178 33.67 -3.25 8.43
CA PRO A 178 33.18 -3.05 9.79
C PRO A 178 33.76 -1.76 10.37
N ARG A 179 32.99 -0.98 11.15
CA ARG A 179 33.62 -0.01 12.05
C ARG A 179 34.47 -0.83 13.02
N GLY A 180 35.77 -0.55 13.02
CA GLY A 180 36.73 -1.29 13.83
C GLY A 180 36.64 -0.85 15.27
N ASP A 181 36.17 -1.73 16.14
CA ASP A 181 36.72 -1.79 17.49
C ASP A 181 37.99 -2.63 17.36
N HIS A 182 39.13 -1.95 17.29
CA HIS A 182 40.41 -2.57 17.62
C HIS A 182 40.37 -2.90 19.12
N HIS A 183 39.98 -4.12 19.46
CA HIS A 183 40.43 -4.72 20.70
C HIS A 183 41.68 -5.54 20.39
N GLY A 184 42.82 -4.99 20.82
CA GLY A 184 44.05 -5.74 21.01
C GLY A 184 43.95 -6.72 22.17
#